data_AF-A0A175R3F2-F1
#
_entry.id   AF-A0A175R3F2-F1
#
_cell.length_a   1.000
_cell.length_b   1.000
_cell.length_c   1.000
_cell.angle_alpha   90.00
_cell.angle_beta   90.00
_cell.angle_gamma   90.00
#
_symmetry.space_group_name_H-M   'P 1'
#
loop_
_entity.id
_entity.type
_entity.pdbx_description
1 polymer ?
#
loop_
_entity_poly.entity_id
_entity_poly.type
_entity_poly.pdbx_seq_one_letter_code
_entity_poly.pdbx_strand_id
1 'polypeptide(L)'
;MARFHRNRQGIAAVEFAVIVPVMLLLYIGASDVALAITAHRKLQSTANATADLIAQDSATTKANLTAELDIARALMQPLDAAKVKIVLSSILIDAKGKAVVDCPLYTSDAADE
;
A
#
# COMPACT_ATOMS: atom_id res chain seq x y z
N MET A 1 47.55 -39.38 -12.35
CA MET A 1 47.13 -38.60 -11.16
C MET A 1 46.02 -37.61 -11.53
N ALA A 2 44.80 -38.07 -11.84
CA ALA A 2 43.72 -37.17 -12.30
C ALA A 2 42.33 -37.63 -11.84
N ARG A 3 42.18 -38.05 -10.58
CA ARG A 3 40.92 -38.63 -10.09
C ARG A 3 40.33 -38.03 -8.81
N PHE A 4 40.89 -36.92 -8.30
CA PHE A 4 40.34 -36.23 -7.12
C PHE A 4 39.55 -34.95 -7.42
N HIS A 5 39.60 -34.41 -8.64
CA HIS A 5 38.76 -33.25 -9.02
C HIS A 5 37.26 -33.58 -9.15
N ARG A 6 36.90 -34.87 -9.29
CA ARG A 6 35.50 -35.33 -9.48
C ARG A 6 34.68 -35.33 -8.19
N ASN A 7 35.30 -35.42 -7.02
CA ASN A 7 34.57 -35.55 -5.74
C ASN A 7 34.08 -34.20 -5.19
N ARG A 8 34.82 -33.12 -5.46
CA ARG A 8 34.48 -31.79 -4.95
C ARG A 8 33.25 -31.18 -5.64
N GLN A 9 33.03 -31.54 -6.90
CA GLN A 9 31.81 -31.16 -7.65
C GLN A 9 30.56 -31.90 -7.14
N GLY A 10 30.70 -33.18 -6.72
CA GLY A 10 29.60 -33.95 -6.15
C GLY A 10 29.13 -33.40 -4.80
N ILE A 11 30.05 -32.97 -3.94
CA ILE A 11 29.73 -32.37 -2.65
C ILE A 11 29.00 -31.03 -2.83
N ALA A 12 29.51 -30.16 -3.71
CA ALA A 12 28.87 -28.88 -4.03
C ALA A 12 27.46 -29.06 -4.62
N ALA A 13 27.22 -30.10 -5.42
CA ALA A 13 25.91 -30.41 -5.96
C ALA A 13 24.91 -30.82 -4.87
N VAL A 14 25.35 -31.54 -3.84
CA VAL A 14 24.50 -31.95 -2.71
C VAL A 14 24.16 -30.76 -1.80
N GLU A 15 25.14 -29.89 -1.50
CA GLU A 15 24.89 -28.66 -0.73
C GLU A 15 23.90 -27.73 -1.46
N PHE A 16 24.07 -27.57 -2.77
CA PHE A 16 23.16 -26.78 -3.60
C PHE A 16 21.75 -27.38 -3.63
N ALA A 17 21.62 -28.71 -3.74
CA ALA A 17 20.31 -29.38 -3.74
C ALA A 17 19.50 -29.12 -2.46
N VAL A 18 20.16 -28.84 -1.33
CA VAL A 18 19.51 -28.52 -0.06
C VAL A 18 19.24 -27.02 0.11
N ILE A 19 20.16 -26.15 -0.32
CA ILE A 19 20.04 -24.70 -0.13
C ILE A 19 19.06 -24.06 -1.14
N VAL A 20 19.07 -24.53 -2.39
CA VAL A 20 18.19 -24.03 -3.46
C VAL A 20 16.71 -24.02 -3.09
N PRO A 21 16.09 -25.12 -2.59
CA PRO A 21 14.67 -25.10 -2.28
C PRO A 21 14.33 -24.05 -1.21
N VAL A 22 15.20 -23.84 -0.22
CA VAL A 22 15.02 -22.80 0.81
C VAL A 22 15.15 -21.40 0.19
N MET A 23 16.16 -21.17 -0.64
CA MET A 23 16.33 -19.88 -1.33
C MET A 23 15.17 -19.58 -2.27
N LEU A 24 14.61 -20.59 -2.95
CA LEU A 24 13.49 -20.42 -3.87
C LEU A 24 12.21 -20.03 -3.12
N LEU A 25 11.95 -20.67 -1.98
CA LEU A 25 10.84 -20.30 -1.10
C LEU A 25 11.00 -18.87 -0.57
N LEU A 26 12.19 -18.51 -0.08
CA LEU A 26 12.47 -17.16 0.40
C LEU A 26 12.36 -16.12 -0.72
N TYR A 27 12.81 -16.44 -1.93
CA TYR A 27 12.73 -15.55 -3.07
C TYR A 27 11.28 -15.26 -3.49
N ILE A 28 10.47 -16.30 -3.65
CA ILE A 28 9.04 -16.15 -3.99
C ILE A 28 8.32 -15.39 -2.88
N GLY A 29 8.52 -15.78 -1.62
CA GLY A 29 7.90 -15.11 -0.49
C GLY A 29 8.31 -13.64 -0.37
N ALA A 30 9.60 -13.33 -0.52
CA ALA A 30 10.09 -11.95 -0.50
C ALA A 30 9.54 -11.12 -1.67
N SER A 31 9.35 -11.72 -2.85
CA SER A 31 8.78 -11.02 -4.01
C SER A 31 7.34 -10.56 -3.76
N ASP A 32 6.54 -11.40 -3.11
CA ASP A 32 5.14 -11.08 -2.79
C ASP A 32 5.05 -10.03 -1.68
N VAL A 33 5.90 -10.14 -0.64
CA VAL A 33 6.04 -9.13 0.41
C VAL A 33 6.47 -7.77 -0.17
N ALA A 34 7.42 -7.76 -1.12
CA ALA A 34 7.87 -6.53 -1.76
C ALA A 34 6.73 -5.85 -2.56
N LEU A 35 5.90 -6.63 -3.24
CA LEU A 35 4.72 -6.13 -3.93
C LEU A 35 3.71 -5.54 -2.93
N ALA A 36 3.45 -6.24 -1.82
CA ALA A 36 2.55 -5.76 -0.76
C ALA A 36 3.03 -4.44 -0.13
N ILE A 37 4.32 -4.31 0.15
CA ILE A 37 4.92 -3.06 0.67
C ILE A 37 4.77 -1.92 -0.35
N THR A 38 5.01 -2.21 -1.64
CA THR A 38 4.88 -1.23 -2.70
C THR A 38 3.44 -0.73 -2.83
N ALA A 39 2.47 -1.65 -2.77
CA ALA A 39 1.05 -1.30 -2.74
C ALA A 39 0.71 -0.42 -1.53
N HIS A 40 1.15 -0.80 -0.32
CA HIS A 40 0.91 -0.02 0.89
C HIS A 40 1.49 1.39 0.81
N ARG A 41 2.74 1.53 0.34
CA ARG A 41 3.39 2.85 0.14
C ARG A 41 2.63 3.72 -0.84
N LYS A 42 2.15 3.14 -1.94
CA LYS A 42 1.35 3.86 -2.93
C LYS A 42 0.02 4.33 -2.34
N LEU A 43 -0.69 3.45 -1.63
CA LEU A 43 -1.93 3.81 -0.93
C LEU A 43 -1.72 4.99 0.04
N GLN A 44 -0.66 4.94 0.85
CA GLN A 44 -0.35 6.00 1.79
C GLN A 44 0.00 7.33 1.10
N SER A 45 0.77 7.27 0.01
CA SER A 45 1.10 8.46 -0.79
C SER A 45 -0.15 9.09 -1.40
N THR A 46 -1.05 8.28 -1.94
CA THR A 46 -2.31 8.77 -2.51
C THR A 46 -3.21 9.35 -1.42
N ALA A 47 -3.35 8.67 -0.28
CA ALA A 47 -4.16 9.14 0.84
C ALA A 47 -3.69 10.51 1.35
N ASN A 48 -2.36 10.70 1.47
CA ASN A 48 -1.80 11.99 1.89
C ASN A 48 -2.04 13.09 0.84
N ALA A 49 -1.83 12.80 -0.45
CA ALA A 49 -2.08 13.77 -1.52
C ALA A 49 -3.56 14.19 -1.57
N THR A 50 -4.47 13.23 -1.43
CA THR A 50 -5.91 13.50 -1.37
C THR A 50 -6.29 14.27 -0.11
N ALA A 51 -5.75 13.92 1.05
CA ALA A 51 -6.01 14.65 2.29
C ALA A 51 -5.54 16.11 2.19
N ASP A 52 -4.41 16.36 1.52
CA ASP A 52 -3.91 17.72 1.27
C ASP A 52 -4.82 18.48 0.28
N LEU A 53 -5.30 17.84 -0.79
CA LEU A 53 -6.28 18.44 -1.70
C LEU A 53 -7.58 18.83 -0.96
N ILE A 54 -8.15 17.91 -0.16
CA ILE A 54 -9.36 18.16 0.62
C ILE A 54 -9.14 19.24 1.69
N ALA A 55 -7.95 19.29 2.30
CA ALA A 55 -7.62 20.31 3.30
C ALA A 55 -7.44 21.70 2.69
N GLN A 56 -7.04 21.77 1.41
CA GLN A 56 -6.92 23.01 0.66
C GLN A 56 -8.28 23.51 0.14
N ASP A 57 -9.18 22.60 -0.24
CA ASP A 57 -10.53 23.01 -0.63
C ASP A 57 -11.35 23.38 0.61
N SER A 58 -11.92 24.59 0.59
CA SER A 58 -12.73 25.10 1.71
C SER A 58 -14.14 24.48 1.74
N ALA A 59 -14.33 23.36 1.03
CA ALA A 59 -15.63 22.92 0.54
C ALA A 59 -16.49 22.29 1.63
N THR A 60 -17.49 23.07 2.05
CA THR A 60 -18.46 22.75 3.10
C THR A 60 -19.61 21.83 2.62
N THR A 61 -19.52 21.21 1.43
CA THR A 61 -20.62 20.43 0.82
C THR A 61 -20.19 19.02 0.42
N LYS A 62 -20.99 18.00 0.78
CA LYS A 62 -20.75 16.58 0.48
C LYS A 62 -20.43 16.26 -0.99
N ALA A 63 -20.98 17.04 -1.93
CA ALA A 63 -20.77 16.87 -3.37
C ALA A 63 -19.33 17.16 -3.84
N ASN A 64 -18.62 18.07 -3.17
CA ASN A 64 -17.24 18.39 -3.52
C ASN A 64 -16.30 17.29 -3.01
N LEU A 65 -16.56 16.77 -1.80
CA LEU A 65 -15.81 15.66 -1.21
C LEU A 65 -15.89 14.40 -2.09
N THR A 66 -17.03 14.11 -2.71
CA THR A 66 -17.14 12.99 -3.67
C THR A 66 -16.24 13.15 -4.88
N ALA A 67 -16.16 14.35 -5.45
CA ALA A 67 -15.33 14.62 -6.63
C ALA A 67 -13.83 14.52 -6.31
N GLU A 68 -13.41 15.00 -5.14
CA GLU A 68 -12.01 14.90 -4.68
C GLU A 68 -11.60 13.45 -4.40
N LEU A 69 -12.52 12.64 -3.86
CA LEU A 69 -12.30 11.22 -3.65
C LEU A 69 -12.23 10.43 -4.96
N ASP A 70 -12.90 10.86 -6.02
CA ASP A 70 -12.74 10.25 -7.35
C ASP A 70 -11.36 10.54 -7.95
N ILE A 71 -10.81 11.74 -7.72
CA ILE A 71 -9.43 12.06 -8.09
C ILE A 71 -8.45 11.17 -7.31
N ALA A 72 -8.72 10.92 -6.03
CA ALA A 72 -7.94 9.98 -5.20
C ALA A 72 -7.90 8.57 -5.81
N ARG A 73 -9.05 8.06 -6.28
CA ARG A 73 -9.14 6.75 -6.94
C ARG A 73 -8.31 6.69 -8.21
N ALA A 74 -8.29 7.77 -9.00
CA ALA A 74 -7.45 7.86 -10.20
C ALA A 74 -5.94 7.79 -9.86
N LEU A 75 -5.51 8.41 -8.76
CA LEU A 75 -4.11 8.37 -8.30
C LEU A 75 -3.67 6.99 -7.78
N MET A 76 -4.61 6.11 -7.41
CA MET A 76 -4.28 4.75 -6.97
C MET A 76 -3.99 3.79 -8.13
N GLN A 77 -4.33 4.12 -9.38
CA GLN A 77 -4.10 3.24 -10.53
C GLN A 77 -2.65 2.72 -10.61
N PRO A 78 -2.41 1.42 -10.84
CA PRO A 78 -3.35 0.38 -11.25
C PRO A 78 -3.95 -0.43 -10.09
N LEU A 79 -3.84 0.01 -8.82
CA LEU A 79 -4.54 -0.66 -7.72
C LEU A 79 -6.05 -0.58 -7.96
N ASP A 80 -6.71 -1.70 -7.75
CA ASP A 80 -8.16 -1.82 -7.86
C ASP A 80 -8.84 -0.96 -6.80
N ALA A 81 -9.23 0.25 -7.20
CA ALA A 81 -9.87 1.24 -6.33
C ALA A 81 -11.23 0.77 -5.81
N ALA A 82 -11.86 -0.25 -6.44
CA ALA A 82 -13.13 -0.81 -5.97
C ALA A 82 -12.99 -1.58 -4.65
N LYS A 83 -11.79 -2.08 -4.34
CA LYS A 83 -11.50 -2.80 -3.08
C LYS A 83 -11.04 -1.89 -1.94
N VAL A 84 -10.96 -0.57 -2.18
CA VAL A 84 -10.42 0.40 -1.21
C VAL A 84 -11.56 1.18 -0.58
N LYS A 85 -11.73 1.03 0.74
CA LYS A 85 -12.63 1.87 1.54
C LYS A 85 -11.88 3.13 1.98
N ILE A 86 -12.43 4.31 1.67
CA ILE A 86 -11.84 5.59 2.07
C ILE A 86 -12.72 6.21 3.15
N VAL A 87 -12.12 6.47 4.32
CA VAL A 87 -12.78 7.16 5.44
C VAL A 87 -12.06 8.48 5.67
N LEU A 88 -12.80 9.58 5.58
CA LEU A 88 -12.28 10.91 5.86
C LEU A 88 -12.59 11.31 7.30
N SER A 89 -11.58 11.77 8.05
CA SER A 89 -11.73 12.37 9.37
C SER A 89 -10.93 13.66 9.42
N SER A 90 -11.55 14.74 9.89
CA SER A 90 -10.91 16.05 10.01
C SER A 90 -10.78 16.44 11.48
N ILE A 91 -9.76 17.25 11.78
CA ILE A 91 -9.56 17.81 13.11
C ILE A 91 -9.57 19.32 12.96
N LEU A 92 -10.52 19.97 13.62
CA LEU A 92 -10.65 21.41 13.67
C LEU A 92 -9.93 21.93 14.91
N ILE A 93 -9.11 22.97 14.77
CA ILE A 93 -8.47 23.63 15.92
C ILE A 93 -9.23 24.94 16.15
N ASP A 94 -9.92 25.04 17.28
CA ASP A 94 -10.61 26.28 17.68
C ASP A 94 -9.59 27.39 17.98
N ALA A 95 -10.00 28.65 17.88
CA ALA A 95 -9.17 29.85 18.09
C ALA A 95 -8.48 29.89 19.48
N LYS A 96 -8.91 29.04 20.42
CA LYS A 96 -8.35 28.85 21.76
C LYS A 96 -7.31 27.73 21.85
N GLY A 97 -6.90 27.15 20.72
CA GLY A 97 -5.92 26.05 20.64
C GLY A 97 -6.47 24.67 21.01
N LYS A 98 -7.80 24.51 21.06
CA LYS A 98 -8.44 23.23 21.37
C LYS A 98 -8.69 22.44 20.08
N ALA A 99 -8.06 21.28 19.95
CA ALA A 99 -8.35 20.33 18.88
C ALA A 99 -9.70 19.65 19.14
N VAL A 100 -10.62 19.75 18.18
CA VAL A 100 -11.91 19.08 18.15
C VAL A 100 -11.90 18.15 16.94
N VAL A 101 -12.07 16.85 17.19
CA VAL A 101 -12.26 15.87 16.11
C VAL A 101 -13.66 16.08 15.56
N ASP A 102 -13.76 16.49 14.30
CA ASP A 102 -15.03 16.46 13.60
C ASP A 102 -15.23 15.00 13.16
N CYS A 103 -16.27 14.34 13.71
CA CYS A 103 -16.57 12.94 13.39
C CYS A 103 -16.72 12.74 11.87
N PRO A 104 -16.51 11.51 11.34
CA PRO A 104 -16.17 11.32 9.93
C PRO A 104 -17.18 11.98 9.00
N LEU A 105 -16.71 12.96 8.22
CA LEU A 105 -17.52 13.77 7.31
C LEU A 105 -18.05 12.95 6.13
N TYR A 106 -17.41 11.82 5.81
CA TYR A 106 -17.80 10.95 4.70
C TYR A 106 -17.18 9.54 4.84
N THR A 107 -18.01 8.50 4.76
CA THR A 107 -17.60 7.12 4.49
C THR A 107 -17.93 6.84 3.04
N SER A 108 -16.94 6.57 2.18
CA SER A 108 -17.24 5.90 0.92
C SER A 108 -17.47 4.43 1.25
N ASP A 109 -18.71 4.07 1.57
CA ASP A 109 -19.07 2.67 1.51
C ASP A 109 -18.89 2.23 0.05
N ALA A 110 -17.93 1.33 -0.17
CA ALA A 110 -17.73 0.65 -1.43
C ALA A 110 -18.89 -0.35 -1.63
N ALA A 111 -20.08 0.18 -1.90
CA ALA A 111 -21.25 -0.53 -2.39
C ALA A 111 -22.42 0.47 -2.46
N ASP A 112 -22.63 1.06 -3.63
CA ASP A 112 -23.91 0.89 -4.32
C ASP A 112 -23.62 1.04 -5.82
N GLU A 113 -23.50 -0.15 -6.43
CA GLU A 113 -23.31 -0.52 -7.85
C GLU A 113 -21.90 -0.45 -8.47
#